data_AF-A0A957Q744-F1
#
_entry.id   AF-A0A957Q744-F1
#
_cell.length_a   1.000
_cell.length_b   1.000
_cell.length_c   1.000
_cell.angle_alpha   90.00
_cell.angle_beta   90.00
_cell.angle_gamma   90.00
#
_symmetry.space_group_name_H-M   'P 1'
#
loop_
_entity.id
_entity.type
_entity.pdbx_description
1 polymer ?
#
loop_
_entity_poly.entity_id
_entity_poly.type
_entity_poly.pdbx_seq_one_letter_code
_entity_poly.pdbx_strand_id
1 'polypeptide(L)'
;MIREQRWHDEEREPAEHLPEEREHWALRFLRWVIAAFRPHLGWLVLLTTMALAWFPALGLGENRIEEMRRIQATLDLVGPSAVVVTWWLLGWRAPRPGGPRGGVTALGRFFLLTLIGLLVLSQSLIGWLPGPGEVGQTLLSGAWPTLFQNMATDWLQLFTRLAIWWQGVRSGGAAQDNLIFAAIAGLLFWNVGALTAWLLRRFERGLAATLPVLWLLGTLLLYSGVERGLMLGGVSLAVILHLLLDQRHLTQRWHAQGLDFAPDLALDRMMVIGGLGLVLFLVAAVMPNL
;
A
#
# COMPACT_ATOMS: atom_id res chain seq x y z
N MET A 1 52.09 -50.25 -16.39
CA MET A 1 50.63 -50.43 -16.45
C MET A 1 49.99 -49.05 -16.55
N ILE A 2 50.05 -48.45 -17.74
CA ILE A 2 49.60 -47.08 -18.06
C ILE A 2 49.18 -47.15 -19.53
N ARG A 3 47.88 -47.17 -19.83
CA ARG A 3 47.26 -46.92 -21.16
C ARG A 3 45.80 -47.37 -21.12
N GLU A 4 44.86 -46.50 -20.74
CA GLU A 4 43.43 -46.68 -21.06
C GLU A 4 42.55 -45.45 -20.76
N GLN A 5 43.06 -44.22 -20.94
CA GLN A 5 42.31 -42.99 -20.60
C GLN A 5 42.24 -41.96 -21.74
N ARG A 6 42.42 -42.39 -23.00
CA ARG A 6 42.58 -41.47 -24.15
C ARG A 6 41.40 -41.44 -25.14
N TRP A 7 40.27 -42.09 -24.85
CA TRP A 7 39.22 -42.33 -25.85
C TRP A 7 37.86 -41.66 -25.58
N HIS A 8 37.74 -40.75 -24.59
CA HIS A 8 36.48 -40.05 -24.32
C HIS A 8 36.50 -38.53 -24.55
N ASP A 9 37.55 -37.99 -25.18
CA ASP A 9 37.68 -36.54 -25.40
C ASP A 9 37.26 -36.06 -26.82
N GLU A 10 36.90 -36.94 -27.75
CA GLU A 10 36.74 -36.56 -29.18
C GLU A 10 35.30 -36.32 -29.69
N GLU A 11 34.26 -36.49 -28.86
CA GLU A 11 32.87 -36.17 -29.24
C GLU A 11 32.23 -35.07 -28.38
N ARG A 12 33.01 -34.07 -27.99
CA ARG A 12 32.41 -32.77 -27.62
C ARG A 12 32.04 -32.08 -28.92
N GLU A 13 30.82 -32.33 -29.39
CA GLU A 13 30.16 -31.47 -30.37
C GLU A 13 30.42 -30.02 -29.97
N PRO A 14 30.92 -29.16 -30.89
CA PRO A 14 31.18 -27.77 -30.57
C PRO A 14 29.85 -27.18 -30.14
N ALA A 15 29.71 -26.96 -28.83
CA ALA A 15 28.50 -26.46 -28.20
C ALA A 15 28.02 -25.28 -29.04
N GLU A 16 26.95 -25.54 -29.80
CA GLU A 16 26.36 -24.62 -30.75
C GLU A 16 26.20 -23.31 -29.99
N HIS A 17 27.03 -22.33 -30.33
CA HIS A 17 26.99 -21.02 -29.70
C HIS A 17 25.67 -20.40 -30.15
N LEU A 18 24.58 -20.76 -29.44
CA LEU A 18 23.31 -20.08 -29.52
C LEU A 18 23.66 -18.61 -29.35
N PRO A 19 23.39 -17.77 -30.36
CA PRO A 19 23.75 -16.36 -30.29
C PRO A 19 23.18 -15.83 -28.99
N GLU A 20 24.06 -15.36 -28.09
CA GLU A 20 23.65 -14.70 -26.86
C GLU A 20 22.75 -13.54 -27.29
N GLU A 21 21.43 -13.76 -27.21
CA GLU A 21 20.45 -12.72 -27.44
C GLU A 21 20.79 -11.62 -26.45
N ARG A 22 21.38 -10.54 -26.97
CA ARG A 22 21.77 -9.39 -26.16
C ARG A 22 20.52 -8.85 -25.51
N GLU A 23 20.30 -9.22 -24.24
CA GLU A 23 19.17 -8.71 -23.47
C GLU A 23 19.17 -7.19 -23.56
N HIS A 24 18.06 -6.65 -24.05
CA HIS A 24 17.85 -5.22 -24.22
C HIS A 24 18.19 -4.50 -22.91
N TRP A 25 18.96 -3.41 -23.01
CA TRP A 25 19.42 -2.65 -21.83
C TRP A 25 18.25 -2.22 -20.92
N ALA A 26 17.08 -1.97 -21.51
CA ALA A 26 15.84 -1.65 -20.80
C ALA A 26 15.37 -2.78 -19.86
N LEU A 27 15.44 -4.05 -20.30
CA LEU A 27 15.07 -5.20 -19.46
C LEU A 27 16.06 -5.39 -18.30
N ARG A 28 17.36 -5.20 -18.57
CA ARG A 28 18.40 -5.23 -17.53
C ARG A 28 18.19 -4.12 -16.50
N PHE A 29 17.91 -2.90 -16.96
CA PHE A 29 17.60 -1.77 -16.09
C PHE A 29 16.33 -2.04 -15.27
N LEU A 30 15.26 -2.55 -15.89
CA LEU A 30 14.02 -2.88 -15.21
C LEU A 30 14.21 -3.96 -14.14
N ARG A 31 14.92 -5.06 -14.47
CA ARG A 31 15.27 -6.11 -13.49
C ARG A 31 16.12 -5.56 -12.36
N TRP A 32 17.09 -4.70 -12.68
CA TRP A 32 17.91 -4.02 -11.66
C TRP A 32 17.06 -3.14 -10.74
N VAL A 33 16.15 -2.34 -11.28
CA VAL A 33 15.22 -1.52 -10.49
C VAL A 33 14.34 -2.41 -9.61
N ILE A 34 13.75 -3.47 -10.16
CA ILE A 34 12.89 -4.39 -9.40
C ILE A 34 13.67 -5.07 -8.26
N ALA A 35 14.91 -5.49 -8.52
CA ALA A 35 15.79 -6.11 -7.53
C ALA A 35 16.27 -5.10 -6.48
N ALA A 36 16.69 -3.90 -6.91
CA ALA A 36 17.18 -2.84 -6.04
C ALA A 36 16.06 -2.28 -5.16
N PHE A 37 14.84 -2.15 -5.67
CA PHE A 37 13.72 -1.62 -4.90
C PHE A 37 12.81 -2.72 -4.36
N ARG A 38 13.29 -3.97 -4.22
CA ARG A 38 12.48 -5.04 -3.63
C ARG A 38 12.14 -4.73 -2.14
N PRO A 39 10.87 -4.57 -1.78
CA PRO A 39 10.48 -4.36 -0.38
C PRO A 39 10.69 -5.67 0.42
N HIS A 40 10.86 -5.53 1.74
CA HIS A 40 11.23 -6.65 2.62
C HIS A 40 10.34 -7.89 2.44
N LEU A 41 9.01 -7.72 2.40
CA LEU A 41 8.05 -8.81 2.23
C LEU A 41 7.72 -9.14 0.76
N GLY A 42 8.33 -8.43 -0.20
CA GLY A 42 8.07 -8.59 -1.63
C GLY A 42 6.99 -7.65 -2.17
N TRP A 43 7.03 -7.42 -3.49
CA TRP A 43 6.13 -6.48 -4.18
C TRP A 43 4.66 -6.90 -4.09
N LEU A 44 4.37 -8.19 -4.20
CA LEU A 44 3.00 -8.71 -4.11
C LEU A 44 2.35 -8.37 -2.76
N VAL A 45 3.04 -8.61 -1.65
CA VAL A 45 2.52 -8.28 -0.31
C VAL A 45 2.26 -6.77 -0.19
N LEU A 46 3.17 -5.92 -0.67
CA LEU A 46 2.98 -4.47 -0.65
C LEU A 46 1.76 -4.05 -1.48
N LEU A 47 1.64 -4.54 -2.72
CA LEU A 47 0.55 -4.22 -3.63
C LEU A 47 -0.80 -4.71 -3.10
N THR A 48 -0.88 -5.93 -2.56
CA THR A 48 -2.10 -6.44 -1.92
C THR A 48 -2.49 -5.61 -0.71
N THR A 49 -1.52 -5.15 0.09
CA THR A 49 -1.78 -4.29 1.25
C THR A 49 -2.26 -2.90 0.82
N MET A 50 -1.66 -2.31 -0.22
CA MET A 50 -2.11 -1.05 -0.81
C MET A 50 -3.52 -1.17 -1.38
N ALA A 51 -3.80 -2.25 -2.12
CA ALA A 51 -5.13 -2.53 -2.65
C ALA A 51 -6.15 -2.64 -1.51
N LEU A 52 -5.85 -3.38 -0.44
CA LEU A 52 -6.73 -3.48 0.73
C LEU A 52 -7.00 -2.10 1.35
N ALA A 53 -5.96 -1.28 1.52
CA ALA A 53 -6.08 0.07 2.09
C ALA A 53 -6.87 1.06 1.20
N TRP A 54 -7.13 0.72 -0.06
CA TRP A 54 -7.95 1.51 -0.98
C TRP A 54 -9.46 1.30 -0.77
N PHE A 55 -9.89 0.12 -0.29
CA PHE A 55 -11.31 -0.25 -0.19
C PHE A 55 -12.18 0.71 0.65
N PRO A 56 -11.72 1.22 1.82
CA PRO A 56 -12.52 2.18 2.57
C PRO A 56 -12.88 3.45 1.80
N ALA A 57 -12.00 3.91 0.89
CA ALA A 57 -12.28 5.07 0.05
C ALA A 57 -13.31 4.74 -1.04
N LEU A 58 -13.23 3.55 -1.64
CA LEU A 58 -14.24 3.07 -2.60
C LEU A 58 -15.63 2.96 -1.97
N GLY A 59 -15.73 2.43 -0.76
CA GLY A 59 -17.01 2.34 -0.03
C GLY A 59 -17.63 3.70 0.31
N LEU A 60 -16.82 4.77 0.32
CA LEU A 60 -17.30 6.13 0.53
C LEU A 60 -17.78 6.80 -0.77
N GLY A 61 -17.31 6.31 -1.92
CA GLY A 61 -17.51 6.90 -3.24
C GLY A 61 -18.90 6.76 -3.84
N GLU A 62 -19.59 5.65 -3.60
CA GLU A 62 -20.89 5.37 -4.26
C GLU A 62 -22.03 6.30 -3.80
N ASN A 63 -21.86 7.02 -2.68
CA ASN A 63 -22.90 7.86 -2.09
C ASN A 63 -22.82 9.35 -2.50
N ARG A 64 -21.90 9.78 -3.37
CA ARG A 64 -21.60 11.21 -3.56
C ARG A 64 -21.73 11.70 -5.01
N ILE A 65 -22.43 12.83 -5.14
CA ILE A 65 -22.75 13.57 -6.38
C ILE A 65 -21.48 14.20 -6.98
N GLU A 66 -21.49 14.48 -8.29
CA GLU A 66 -20.38 14.90 -9.16
C GLU A 66 -19.35 15.89 -8.58
N GLU A 67 -19.76 16.80 -7.67
CA GLU A 67 -18.88 17.78 -7.01
C GLU A 67 -17.73 17.16 -6.20
N MET A 68 -17.82 15.87 -5.83
CA MET A 68 -16.82 15.21 -4.99
C MET A 68 -15.77 14.41 -5.73
N ARG A 69 -15.83 14.31 -7.07
CA ARG A 69 -14.86 13.51 -7.85
C ARG A 69 -13.39 13.89 -7.58
N ARG A 70 -13.08 15.19 -7.49
CA ARG A 70 -11.71 15.65 -7.21
C ARG A 70 -11.25 15.24 -5.81
N ILE A 71 -12.12 15.44 -4.81
CA ILE A 71 -11.83 15.09 -3.41
C ILE A 71 -11.71 13.56 -3.27
N GLN A 72 -12.51 12.80 -4.00
CA GLN A 72 -12.50 11.34 -3.99
C GLN A 72 -11.22 10.77 -4.59
N ALA A 73 -10.79 11.22 -5.77
CA ALA A 73 -9.55 10.77 -6.38
C ALA A 73 -8.34 10.97 -5.45
N THR A 74 -8.38 12.06 -4.68
CA THR A 74 -7.41 12.32 -3.63
C THR A 74 -7.52 11.32 -2.47
N LEU A 75 -8.71 11.12 -1.92
CA LEU A 75 -8.96 10.20 -0.80
C LEU A 75 -8.60 8.74 -1.13
N ASP A 76 -8.80 8.33 -2.38
CA ASP A 76 -8.47 7.01 -2.90
C ASP A 76 -6.98 6.66 -2.73
N LEU A 77 -6.11 7.66 -2.79
CA LEU A 77 -4.65 7.48 -2.69
C LEU A 77 -4.12 7.59 -1.24
N VAL A 78 -4.94 8.05 -0.29
CA VAL A 78 -4.51 8.28 1.10
C VAL A 78 -4.14 6.98 1.81
N GLY A 79 -5.01 5.97 1.75
CA GLY A 79 -4.74 4.66 2.37
C GLY A 79 -3.49 3.99 1.78
N PRO A 80 -3.39 3.83 0.45
CA PRO A 80 -2.20 3.27 -0.22
C PRO A 80 -0.91 4.04 0.08
N SER A 81 -0.94 5.38 0.10
CA SER A 81 0.25 6.18 0.41
C SER A 81 0.71 5.99 1.87
N ALA A 82 -0.22 5.87 2.81
CA ALA A 82 0.11 5.55 4.20
C ALA A 82 0.83 4.21 4.33
N VAL A 83 0.41 3.19 3.56
CA VAL A 83 1.09 1.88 3.50
C VAL A 83 2.53 2.04 3.02
N VAL A 84 2.76 2.75 1.90
CA VAL A 84 4.10 2.97 1.32
C VAL A 84 5.02 3.74 2.27
N VAL A 85 4.52 4.82 2.87
CA VAL A 85 5.28 5.66 3.81
C VAL A 85 5.63 4.87 5.07
N THR A 86 4.70 4.09 5.60
CA THR A 86 4.95 3.20 6.74
C THR A 86 6.03 2.17 6.40
N TRP A 87 5.98 1.61 5.18
CA TRP A 87 6.99 0.68 4.71
C TRP A 87 8.37 1.31 4.62
N TRP A 88 8.45 2.54 4.12
CA TRP A 88 9.69 3.28 4.00
C TRP A 88 10.27 3.62 5.39
N LEU A 89 9.45 4.14 6.31
CA LEU A 89 9.85 4.51 7.68
C LEU A 89 10.29 3.32 8.54
N LEU A 90 9.70 2.15 8.35
CA LEU A 90 10.10 0.94 9.08
C LEU A 90 11.30 0.22 8.43
N GLY A 91 11.75 0.70 7.26
CA GLY A 91 12.90 0.20 6.51
C GLY A 91 12.46 -0.61 5.29
N TRP A 92 12.85 -0.15 4.09
CA TRP A 92 12.34 -0.71 2.83
C TRP A 92 12.73 -2.18 2.60
N ARG A 93 14.03 -2.52 2.72
CA ARG A 93 14.56 -3.87 2.41
C ARG A 93 14.64 -4.81 3.61
N ALA A 94 14.91 -4.27 4.79
CA ALA A 94 15.09 -5.05 6.02
C ALA A 94 14.42 -4.35 7.20
N PRO A 95 13.84 -5.12 8.15
CA PRO A 95 13.39 -4.54 9.41
C PRO A 95 14.59 -3.92 10.13
N ARG A 96 14.44 -2.68 10.58
CA ARG A 96 15.46 -2.04 11.42
C ARG A 96 15.55 -2.80 12.76
N PRO A 97 16.73 -3.28 13.18
CA PRO A 97 16.87 -4.03 14.42
C PRO A 97 16.36 -3.19 15.61
N GLY A 98 15.52 -3.81 16.44
CA GLY A 98 14.99 -3.16 17.64
C GLY A 98 16.09 -3.09 18.71
N GLY A 99 16.72 -1.93 18.87
CA GLY A 99 17.65 -1.69 19.98
C GLY A 99 16.91 -1.50 21.32
N PRO A 100 17.66 -1.48 22.45
CA PRO A 100 17.09 -1.27 23.80
C PRO A 100 16.35 0.08 23.97
N ARG A 101 16.57 1.04 23.07
CA ARG A 101 15.82 2.32 22.98
C ARG A 101 14.57 2.24 22.09
N GLY A 102 14.06 1.02 21.85
CA GLY A 102 12.99 0.73 20.89
C GLY A 102 11.74 1.58 21.10
N GLY A 103 11.32 1.80 22.35
CA GLY A 103 10.12 2.58 22.69
C GLY A 103 10.17 4.04 22.21
N VAL A 104 11.24 4.77 22.53
CA VAL A 104 11.41 6.18 22.11
C VAL A 104 11.46 6.29 20.59
N THR A 105 12.16 5.35 19.93
CA THR A 105 12.22 5.33 18.47
C THR A 105 10.88 4.98 17.82
N ALA A 106 10.05 4.15 18.45
CA ALA A 106 8.72 3.81 17.96
C ALA A 106 7.78 5.01 18.08
N LEU A 107 7.80 5.72 19.21
CA LEU A 107 7.02 6.94 19.40
C LEU A 107 7.41 8.03 18.40
N GLY A 108 8.71 8.27 18.19
CA GLY A 108 9.19 9.22 17.19
C GLY A 108 8.77 8.86 15.77
N ARG A 109 8.77 7.57 15.40
CA ARG A 109 8.26 7.11 14.09
C ARG A 109 6.77 7.30 13.94
N PHE A 110 6.00 7.07 15.01
CA PHE A 110 4.56 7.33 15.01
C PHE A 110 4.27 8.82 14.78
N PHE A 111 4.92 9.71 15.54
CA PHE A 111 4.78 11.16 15.33
C PHE A 111 5.17 11.60 13.93
N LEU A 112 6.29 11.08 13.41
CA LEU A 112 6.74 11.38 12.05
C LEU A 112 5.72 10.89 11.01
N LEU A 113 5.16 9.69 11.19
CA LEU A 113 4.15 9.13 10.29
C LEU A 113 2.85 9.94 10.31
N THR A 114 2.42 10.41 11.48
CA THR A 114 1.25 11.29 11.62
C THR A 114 1.52 12.65 10.97
N LEU A 115 2.71 13.24 11.17
CA LEU A 115 3.08 14.51 10.55
C LEU A 115 3.12 14.41 9.03
N ILE A 116 3.74 13.35 8.47
CA ILE A 116 3.74 13.10 7.03
C ILE A 116 2.31 12.93 6.53
N GLY A 117 1.46 12.21 7.26
CA GLY A 117 0.05 12.05 6.92
C GLY A 117 -0.71 13.37 6.84
N LEU A 118 -0.53 14.25 7.84
CA LEU A 118 -1.13 15.58 7.85
C LEU A 118 -0.65 16.42 6.67
N LEU A 119 0.64 16.36 6.31
CA LEU A 119 1.18 17.08 5.16
C LEU A 119 0.69 16.52 3.82
N VAL A 120 0.63 15.19 3.67
CA VAL A 120 0.10 14.54 2.46
C VAL A 120 -1.37 14.88 2.29
N LEU A 121 -2.16 14.79 3.37
CA LEU A 121 -3.59 15.12 3.37
C LEU A 121 -3.84 16.60 3.10
N SER A 122 -3.10 17.52 3.72
CA SER A 122 -3.27 18.94 3.45
C SER A 122 -2.91 19.25 2.00
N GLN A 123 -1.79 18.71 1.49
CA GLN A 123 -1.43 18.92 0.08
C GLN A 123 -2.49 18.39 -0.88
N SER A 124 -2.99 17.21 -0.57
CA SER A 124 -4.03 16.49 -1.31
C SER A 124 -5.36 17.25 -1.38
N LEU A 125 -5.75 17.91 -0.28
CA LEU A 125 -7.05 18.56 -0.15
C LEU A 125 -7.07 20.02 -0.61
N ILE A 126 -6.03 20.80 -0.28
CA ILE A 126 -5.98 22.23 -0.59
C ILE A 126 -4.94 22.59 -1.66
N GLY A 127 -3.98 21.70 -1.98
CA GLY A 127 -2.99 21.95 -3.03
C GLY A 127 -2.00 23.07 -2.72
N TRP A 128 -1.68 23.29 -1.44
CA TRP A 128 -0.89 24.44 -0.98
C TRP A 128 0.57 24.43 -1.48
N LEU A 129 1.16 23.26 -1.73
CA LEU A 129 2.52 23.15 -2.28
C LEU A 129 2.47 23.44 -3.78
N PRO A 130 3.24 24.43 -4.26
CA PRO A 130 3.21 24.85 -5.64
C PRO A 130 3.67 23.74 -6.58
N GLY A 131 3.03 23.66 -7.75
CA GLY A 131 3.44 22.74 -8.80
C GLY A 131 4.82 23.09 -9.37
N PRO A 132 5.50 22.16 -10.06
CA PRO A 132 6.81 22.42 -10.66
C PRO A 132 6.80 23.59 -11.66
N GLY A 133 5.67 23.80 -12.35
CA GLY A 133 5.49 24.94 -13.26
C GLY A 133 5.47 26.28 -12.53
N GLU A 134 4.76 26.37 -11.40
CA GLU A 134 4.71 27.59 -10.57
C GLU A 134 6.08 27.90 -9.99
N VAL A 135 6.79 26.88 -9.46
CA VAL A 135 8.16 27.05 -8.97
C VAL A 135 9.08 27.56 -10.07
N GLY A 136 8.97 27.02 -11.30
CA GLY A 136 9.73 27.49 -12.46
C GLY A 136 9.43 28.95 -12.83
N GLN A 137 8.15 29.34 -12.83
CA GLN A 137 7.74 30.72 -13.09
C GLN A 137 8.22 31.68 -11.99
N THR A 138 8.15 31.26 -10.72
CA THR A 138 8.66 32.04 -9.58
C THR A 138 10.17 32.20 -9.63
N LEU A 139 10.90 31.15 -10.05
CA LEU A 139 12.35 31.21 -10.24
C LEU A 139 12.74 32.25 -11.31
N LEU A 140 12.00 32.31 -12.41
CA LEU A 140 12.26 33.26 -13.50
C LEU A 140 11.83 34.69 -13.17
N SER A 141 10.74 34.85 -12.41
CA SER A 141 10.17 36.18 -12.06
C SER A 141 10.72 36.78 -10.77
N GLY A 142 11.38 35.99 -9.91
CA GLY A 142 11.83 36.42 -8.59
C GLY A 142 10.71 36.59 -7.55
N ALA A 143 9.48 36.18 -7.85
CA ALA A 143 8.29 36.42 -7.02
C ALA A 143 8.12 35.46 -5.82
N TRP A 144 9.22 35.11 -5.13
CA TRP A 144 9.20 34.18 -3.99
C TRP A 144 8.26 34.60 -2.85
N PRO A 145 8.19 35.89 -2.44
CA PRO A 145 7.28 36.31 -1.38
C PRO A 145 5.81 36.01 -1.71
N THR A 146 5.40 36.20 -2.96
CA THR A 146 4.04 35.92 -3.42
C THR A 146 3.71 34.44 -3.36
N LEU A 147 4.64 33.58 -3.79
CA LEU A 147 4.48 32.13 -3.69
C LEU A 147 4.28 31.70 -2.23
N PHE A 148 5.12 32.18 -1.30
CA PHE A 148 4.95 31.87 0.12
C PHE A 148 3.65 32.43 0.73
N GLN A 149 3.23 33.62 0.31
CA GLN A 149 1.98 34.23 0.77
C GLN A 149 0.75 33.41 0.33
N ASN A 150 0.77 32.87 -0.89
CA ASN A 150 -0.28 31.99 -1.39
C ASN A 150 -0.35 30.70 -0.56
N MET A 151 0.80 30.04 -0.36
CA MET A 151 0.89 28.84 0.50
C MET A 151 0.32 29.10 1.90
N ALA A 152 0.70 30.22 2.53
CA ALA A 152 0.22 30.59 3.87
C ALA A 152 -1.29 30.88 3.88
N THR A 153 -1.81 31.49 2.83
CA THR A 153 -3.23 31.81 2.68
C THR A 153 -4.07 30.53 2.55
N ASP A 154 -3.62 29.54 1.78
CA ASP A 154 -4.32 28.26 1.65
C ASP A 154 -4.41 27.52 2.99
N TRP A 155 -3.32 27.51 3.76
CA TRP A 155 -3.33 26.96 5.12
C TRP A 155 -4.27 27.72 6.05
N LEU A 156 -4.24 29.06 6.02
CA LEU A 156 -5.11 29.88 6.85
C LEU A 156 -6.59 29.60 6.54
N GLN A 157 -6.96 29.50 5.26
CA GLN A 157 -8.31 29.16 4.84
C GLN A 157 -8.77 27.80 5.39
N LEU A 158 -7.90 26.78 5.34
CA LEU A 158 -8.20 25.45 5.92
C LEU A 158 -8.46 25.55 7.42
N PHE A 159 -7.59 26.26 8.16
CA PHE A 159 -7.77 26.45 9.61
C PHE A 159 -9.04 27.24 9.95
N THR A 160 -9.37 28.28 9.19
CA THR A 160 -10.60 29.06 9.39
C THR A 160 -11.84 28.19 9.18
N ARG A 161 -11.88 27.37 8.12
CA ARG A 161 -13.00 26.44 7.88
C ARG A 161 -13.15 25.45 9.03
N LEU A 162 -12.04 24.85 9.48
CA LEU A 162 -12.04 23.93 10.61
C LEU A 162 -12.54 24.59 11.90
N ALA A 163 -12.10 25.81 12.18
CA ALA A 163 -12.52 26.57 13.35
C ALA A 163 -14.03 26.88 13.34
N ILE A 164 -14.57 27.32 12.20
CA ILE A 164 -16.01 27.60 12.02
C ILE A 164 -16.84 26.32 12.20
N TRP A 165 -16.43 25.23 11.56
CA TRP A 165 -17.12 23.95 11.69
C TRP A 165 -17.09 23.44 13.13
N TRP A 166 -15.93 23.53 13.80
CA TRP A 166 -15.78 23.13 15.20
C TRP A 166 -16.65 23.96 16.14
N GLN A 167 -16.76 25.27 15.88
CA GLN A 167 -17.70 26.13 16.59
C GLN A 167 -19.15 25.68 16.36
N GLY A 168 -19.52 25.33 15.13
CA GLY A 168 -20.82 24.75 14.79
C GLY A 168 -21.11 23.43 15.53
N VAL A 169 -20.12 22.54 15.66
CA VAL A 169 -20.23 21.29 16.43
C VAL A 169 -20.53 21.60 17.90
N ARG A 170 -19.82 22.58 18.48
CA ARG A 170 -20.03 23.01 19.88
C ARG A 170 -21.41 23.65 20.10
N SER A 171 -21.96 24.32 19.08
CA SER A 171 -23.32 24.89 19.15
C SER A 171 -24.44 23.89 18.83
N GLY A 172 -24.13 22.60 18.65
CA GLY A 172 -25.11 21.55 18.41
C GLY A 172 -25.60 21.45 16.96
N GLY A 173 -24.93 22.09 16.01
CA GLY A 173 -25.31 22.07 14.60
C GLY A 173 -24.20 22.63 13.72
N ALA A 174 -23.36 21.76 13.18
CA ALA A 174 -22.35 22.14 12.19
C ALA A 174 -22.93 22.03 10.78
N ALA A 175 -22.69 23.03 9.94
CA ALA A 175 -22.96 22.92 8.52
C ALA A 175 -22.12 21.79 7.90
N GLN A 176 -22.69 21.10 6.92
CA GLN A 176 -21.96 20.08 6.17
C GLN A 176 -20.84 20.75 5.36
N ASP A 177 -19.59 20.45 5.71
CA ASP A 177 -18.41 20.89 4.97
C ASP A 177 -17.69 19.67 4.38
N ASN A 178 -17.71 19.56 3.05
CA ASN A 178 -17.12 18.45 2.31
C ASN A 178 -15.59 18.35 2.49
N LEU A 179 -14.89 19.47 2.65
CA LEU A 179 -13.44 19.50 2.83
C LEU A 179 -13.07 18.94 4.21
N ILE A 180 -13.81 19.34 5.24
CA ILE A 180 -13.57 18.89 6.61
C ILE A 180 -13.94 17.41 6.75
N PHE A 181 -15.05 16.99 6.15
CA PHE A 181 -15.41 15.59 6.07
C PHE A 181 -14.28 14.78 5.40
N ALA A 182 -13.75 15.25 4.26
CA ALA A 182 -12.63 14.60 3.58
C ALA A 182 -11.35 14.60 4.42
N ALA A 183 -11.05 15.66 5.15
CA ALA A 183 -9.90 15.70 6.06
C ALA A 183 -10.01 14.65 7.17
N ILE A 184 -11.20 14.50 7.77
CA ILE A 184 -11.44 13.50 8.82
C ILE A 184 -11.39 12.08 8.25
N ALA A 185 -12.08 11.83 7.13
CA ALA A 185 -12.08 10.52 6.47
C ALA A 185 -10.67 10.13 5.99
N GLY A 186 -9.94 11.07 5.38
CA GLY A 186 -8.56 10.88 4.96
C GLY A 186 -7.63 10.60 6.14
N LEU A 187 -7.76 11.33 7.26
CA LEU A 187 -6.97 11.04 8.45
C LEU A 187 -7.25 9.63 8.99
N LEU A 188 -8.51 9.20 8.98
CA LEU A 188 -8.89 7.85 9.36
C LEU A 188 -8.28 6.79 8.42
N PHE A 189 -8.38 6.99 7.11
CA PHE A 189 -7.81 6.09 6.09
C PHE A 189 -6.30 6.00 6.20
N TRP A 190 -5.63 7.13 6.46
CA TRP A 190 -4.19 7.18 6.70
C TRP A 190 -3.80 6.34 7.91
N ASN A 191 -4.46 6.54 9.05
CA ASN A 191 -4.15 5.83 10.28
C ASN A 191 -4.42 4.33 10.16
N VAL A 192 -5.51 3.93 9.49
CA VAL A 192 -5.85 2.52 9.26
C VAL A 192 -4.84 1.87 8.30
N GLY A 193 -4.49 2.51 7.18
CA GLY A 193 -3.47 2.01 6.27
C GLY A 193 -2.09 1.88 6.92
N ALA A 194 -1.70 2.88 7.71
CA ALA A 194 -0.49 2.87 8.52
C ALA A 194 -0.48 1.74 9.55
N LEU A 195 -1.56 1.57 10.29
CA LEU A 195 -1.70 0.53 11.31
C LEU A 195 -1.64 -0.86 10.68
N THR A 196 -2.34 -1.09 9.58
CA THR A 196 -2.29 -2.36 8.84
C THR A 196 -0.89 -2.67 8.34
N ALA A 197 -0.19 -1.71 7.73
CA ALA A 197 1.19 -1.90 7.28
C ALA A 197 2.15 -2.18 8.46
N TRP A 198 1.97 -1.50 9.60
CA TRP A 198 2.76 -1.73 10.80
C TRP A 198 2.52 -3.12 11.39
N LEU A 199 1.25 -3.53 11.55
CA LEU A 199 0.88 -4.86 12.05
C LEU A 199 1.42 -5.97 11.15
N LEU A 200 1.29 -5.80 9.83
CA LEU A 200 1.76 -6.74 8.84
C LEU A 200 3.27 -6.99 8.97
N ARG A 201 4.04 -5.91 9.15
CA ARG A 201 5.49 -5.98 9.31
C ARG A 201 5.93 -6.48 10.69
N ARG A 202 5.13 -6.25 11.72
CA ARG A 202 5.48 -6.62 13.10
C ARG A 202 5.18 -8.08 13.39
N PHE A 203 4.03 -8.56 12.92
CA PHE A 203 3.52 -9.88 13.27
C PHE A 203 3.57 -10.89 12.13
N GLU A 204 3.69 -10.44 10.88
CA GLU A 204 3.68 -11.28 9.68
C GLU A 204 2.45 -12.22 9.59
N ARG A 205 1.36 -11.83 10.27
CA ARG A 205 0.06 -12.53 10.26
C ARG A 205 -0.95 -11.76 9.42
N GLY A 206 -1.19 -12.22 8.19
CA GLY A 206 -2.06 -11.51 7.23
C GLY A 206 -3.45 -11.17 7.77
N LEU A 207 -4.19 -12.16 8.30
CA LEU A 207 -5.56 -11.94 8.80
C LEU A 207 -5.64 -10.93 9.96
N ALA A 208 -4.70 -10.98 10.89
CA ALA A 208 -4.66 -10.05 12.01
C ALA A 208 -4.31 -8.63 11.55
N ALA A 209 -3.41 -8.51 10.56
CA ALA A 209 -3.02 -7.22 10.00
C ALA A 209 -4.13 -6.55 9.17
N THR A 210 -5.01 -7.34 8.55
CA THR A 210 -6.16 -6.83 7.77
C THR A 210 -7.34 -6.40 8.61
N LEU A 211 -7.40 -6.78 9.89
CA LEU A 211 -8.54 -6.51 10.78
C LEU A 211 -8.93 -5.01 10.82
N PRO A 212 -8.01 -4.04 10.95
CA PRO A 212 -8.39 -2.62 11.01
C PRO A 212 -9.10 -2.13 9.74
N VAL A 213 -8.61 -2.56 8.57
CA VAL A 213 -9.20 -2.19 7.28
C VAL A 213 -10.56 -2.84 7.08
N LEU A 214 -10.69 -4.13 7.39
CA LEU A 214 -11.97 -4.85 7.26
C LEU A 214 -13.00 -4.32 8.26
N TRP A 215 -12.59 -3.95 9.47
CA TRP A 215 -13.46 -3.33 10.47
C TRP A 215 -13.97 -1.97 9.99
N LEU A 216 -13.07 -1.13 9.45
CA LEU A 216 -13.45 0.16 8.90
C LEU A 216 -14.39 0.01 7.69
N LEU A 217 -14.05 -0.88 6.75
CA LEU A 217 -14.87 -1.17 5.58
C LEU A 217 -16.24 -1.68 5.99
N GLY A 218 -16.33 -2.66 6.89
CA GLY A 218 -17.59 -3.18 7.41
C GLY A 218 -18.42 -2.08 8.07
N THR A 219 -17.79 -1.20 8.84
CA THR A 219 -18.47 -0.04 9.45
C THR A 219 -19.05 0.90 8.39
N LEU A 220 -18.28 1.25 7.36
CA LEU A 220 -18.76 2.08 6.26
C LEU A 220 -19.94 1.42 5.54
N LEU A 221 -19.83 0.12 5.26
CA LEU A 221 -20.87 -0.67 4.59
C LEU A 221 -22.17 -0.78 5.39
N LEU A 222 -22.12 -0.73 6.72
CA LEU A 222 -23.33 -0.70 7.55
C LEU A 222 -24.15 0.59 7.37
N TYR A 223 -23.49 1.70 7.03
CA TYR A 223 -24.14 3.01 6.87
C TYR A 223 -24.33 3.42 5.40
N SER A 224 -23.80 2.65 4.47
CA SER A 224 -23.91 2.91 3.04
C SER A 224 -24.78 1.86 2.35
N GLY A 225 -25.60 2.25 1.38
CA GLY A 225 -26.29 1.30 0.49
C GLY A 225 -25.38 0.58 -0.51
N VAL A 226 -24.07 0.60 -0.28
CA VAL A 226 -23.02 0.11 -1.17
C VAL A 226 -23.09 -1.40 -1.35
N GLU A 227 -22.66 -1.87 -2.52
CA GLU A 227 -22.68 -3.28 -2.86
C GLU A 227 -21.82 -4.13 -1.91
N ARG A 228 -22.38 -5.28 -1.49
CA ARG A 228 -21.70 -6.33 -0.71
C ARG A 228 -20.39 -6.82 -1.38
N GLY A 229 -20.24 -6.57 -2.68
CA GLY A 229 -19.05 -6.87 -3.48
C GLY A 229 -17.76 -6.28 -2.90
N LEU A 230 -17.79 -5.07 -2.31
CA LEU A 230 -16.61 -4.49 -1.68
C LEU A 230 -16.14 -5.29 -0.45
N MET A 231 -17.07 -5.76 0.39
CA MET A 231 -16.70 -6.62 1.52
C MET A 231 -16.07 -7.93 1.05
N LEU A 232 -16.66 -8.55 0.02
CA LEU A 232 -16.13 -9.78 -0.56
C LEU A 232 -14.74 -9.57 -1.15
N GLY A 233 -14.52 -8.46 -1.86
CA GLY A 233 -13.19 -8.11 -2.38
C GLY A 233 -12.17 -7.87 -1.26
N GLY A 234 -12.56 -7.17 -0.20
CA GLY A 234 -11.70 -6.94 0.97
C GLY A 234 -11.31 -8.23 1.68
N VAL A 235 -12.27 -9.13 1.94
CA VAL A 235 -12.02 -10.45 2.54
C VAL A 235 -11.14 -11.31 1.63
N SER A 236 -11.38 -11.30 0.31
CA SER A 236 -10.58 -12.04 -0.66
C SER A 236 -9.12 -11.58 -0.65
N LEU A 237 -8.88 -10.26 -0.66
CA LEU A 237 -7.53 -9.70 -0.55
C LEU A 237 -6.87 -10.03 0.80
N ALA A 238 -7.62 -10.05 1.90
CA ALA A 238 -7.10 -10.44 3.21
C ALA A 238 -6.64 -11.92 3.24
N VAL A 239 -7.41 -12.81 2.61
CA VAL A 239 -7.04 -14.21 2.43
C VAL A 239 -5.79 -14.31 1.56
N ILE A 240 -5.74 -13.65 0.41
CA ILE A 240 -4.55 -13.63 -0.46
C ILE A 240 -3.31 -13.15 0.32
N LEU A 241 -3.44 -12.07 1.08
CA LEU A 241 -2.35 -11.52 1.89
C LEU A 241 -1.86 -12.52 2.95
N HIS A 242 -2.78 -13.22 3.60
CA HIS A 242 -2.44 -14.26 4.58
C HIS A 242 -1.62 -15.39 3.96
N LEU A 243 -1.99 -15.85 2.77
CA LEU A 243 -1.32 -16.95 2.08
C LEU A 243 0.06 -16.57 1.59
N LEU A 244 0.22 -15.35 1.07
CA LEU A 244 1.52 -14.82 0.65
C LEU A 244 2.52 -14.82 1.82
N LEU A 245 2.06 -14.43 3.02
CA LEU A 245 2.89 -14.42 4.22
C LEU A 245 3.16 -15.83 4.76
N ASP A 246 2.17 -16.71 4.77
CA ASP A 246 2.35 -18.08 5.23
C ASP A 246 3.33 -18.86 4.33
N GLN A 247 3.24 -18.68 3.01
CA GLN A 247 4.19 -19.27 2.06
C GLN A 247 5.63 -18.81 2.32
N ARG A 248 5.80 -17.52 2.66
CA ARG A 248 7.12 -16.98 3.03
C ARG A 248 7.64 -17.61 4.31
N HIS A 249 6.81 -17.79 5.33
CA HIS A 249 7.23 -18.46 6.56
C HIS A 249 7.60 -19.93 6.35
N LEU A 250 6.86 -20.65 5.50
CA LEU A 250 7.19 -22.05 5.16
C LEU A 250 8.52 -22.16 4.43
N THR A 251 8.73 -21.34 3.39
CA THR A 251 9.99 -21.34 2.63
C THR A 251 11.20 -20.98 3.49
N GLN A 252 11.06 -20.00 4.40
CA GLN A 252 12.11 -19.68 5.36
C GLN A 252 12.41 -20.84 6.32
N ARG A 253 11.37 -21.55 6.80
CA ARG A 253 11.54 -22.73 7.66
C ARG A 253 12.25 -23.87 6.94
N TRP A 254 11.86 -24.17 5.70
CA TRP A 254 12.51 -25.22 4.90
C TRP A 254 13.97 -24.90 4.62
N HIS A 255 14.28 -23.65 4.25
CA HIS A 255 15.67 -23.21 4.10
C HIS A 255 16.47 -23.34 5.41
N ALA A 256 15.88 -22.97 6.55
CA ALA A 256 16.54 -23.13 7.85
C ALA A 256 16.77 -24.60 8.24
N GLN A 257 15.96 -25.53 7.70
CA GLN A 257 16.09 -26.97 7.90
C GLN A 257 16.96 -27.66 6.84
N GLY A 258 17.42 -26.94 5.82
CA GLY A 258 18.15 -27.54 4.69
C GLY A 258 17.31 -28.50 3.85
N LEU A 259 15.99 -28.33 3.83
CA LEU A 259 15.09 -29.12 3.00
C LEU A 259 15.03 -28.53 1.59
N ASP A 260 15.35 -29.35 0.60
CA ASP A 260 15.12 -29.02 -0.81
C ASP A 260 13.61 -29.12 -1.10
N PHE A 261 13.07 -28.12 -1.80
CA PHE A 261 11.67 -28.06 -2.19
C PHE A 261 11.54 -27.65 -3.65
N ALA A 262 10.56 -28.24 -4.35
CA ALA A 262 10.27 -27.87 -5.73
C ALA A 262 9.73 -26.42 -5.79
N PRO A 263 10.25 -25.56 -6.68
CA PRO A 263 9.77 -24.19 -6.83
C PRO A 263 8.28 -24.11 -7.24
N ASP A 264 7.80 -25.15 -7.94
CA ASP A 264 6.44 -25.23 -8.47
C ASP A 264 5.38 -25.43 -7.38
N LEU A 265 5.78 -25.91 -6.19
CA LEU A 265 4.88 -26.11 -5.04
C LEU A 265 4.18 -24.80 -4.62
N ALA A 266 4.84 -23.65 -4.85
CA ALA A 266 4.25 -22.35 -4.58
C ALA A 266 3.07 -22.05 -5.52
N LEU A 267 3.19 -22.43 -6.79
CA LEU A 267 2.20 -22.22 -7.83
C LEU A 267 1.00 -23.16 -7.61
N ASP A 268 1.26 -24.44 -7.32
CA ASP A 268 0.21 -25.41 -6.98
C ASP A 268 -0.63 -24.93 -5.80
N ARG A 269 0.03 -24.43 -4.76
CA ARG A 269 -0.64 -23.90 -3.58
C ARG A 269 -1.48 -22.67 -3.89
N MET A 270 -0.94 -21.74 -4.69
CA MET A 270 -1.70 -20.57 -5.16
C MET A 270 -2.92 -20.97 -5.98
N MET A 271 -2.82 -21.98 -6.83
CA MET A 271 -3.95 -22.50 -7.62
C MET A 271 -5.02 -23.13 -6.74
N VAL A 272 -4.64 -24.01 -5.79
CA VAL A 272 -5.60 -24.65 -4.88
C VAL A 272 -6.36 -23.62 -4.07
N ILE A 273 -5.66 -22.63 -3.51
CA ILE A 273 -6.31 -21.65 -2.66
C ILE A 273 -7.06 -20.59 -3.47
N GLY A 274 -6.54 -20.20 -4.64
CA GLY A 274 -7.26 -19.36 -5.58
C GLY A 274 -8.56 -20.02 -6.04
N GLY A 275 -8.53 -21.33 -6.32
CA GLY A 275 -9.71 -22.13 -6.64
C GLY A 275 -10.71 -22.17 -5.48
N LEU A 276 -10.25 -22.41 -4.25
CA LEU A 276 -11.12 -22.38 -3.06
C LEU A 276 -11.72 -20.98 -2.83
N GLY A 277 -10.93 -19.93 -3.02
CA GLY A 277 -11.38 -18.54 -2.93
C GLY A 277 -12.45 -18.21 -3.98
N LEU A 278 -12.28 -18.68 -5.21
CA LEU A 278 -13.28 -18.54 -6.28
C LEU A 278 -14.58 -19.27 -5.92
N VAL A 279 -14.50 -20.48 -5.38
CA VAL A 279 -15.68 -21.23 -4.92
C VAL A 279 -16.41 -20.48 -3.81
N LEU A 280 -15.69 -19.99 -2.80
CA LEU A 280 -16.29 -19.18 -1.73
C LEU A 280 -16.94 -17.91 -2.26
N PHE A 281 -16.32 -17.26 -3.24
CA PHE A 281 -16.87 -16.08 -3.90
C PHE A 281 -18.17 -16.41 -4.64
N LEU A 282 -18.20 -17.50 -5.41
CA LEU A 282 -19.40 -17.94 -6.13
C LEU A 282 -20.54 -18.29 -5.15
N VAL A 283 -20.23 -18.99 -4.05
CA VAL A 283 -21.23 -19.30 -3.01
C VAL A 283 -21.78 -18.01 -2.38
N ALA A 284 -20.92 -17.04 -2.08
CA ALA A 284 -21.34 -15.76 -1.53
C ALA A 284 -22.18 -14.94 -2.51
N ALA A 285 -21.88 -15.00 -3.82
CA ALA A 285 -22.62 -14.30 -4.86
C ALA A 285 -24.02 -14.89 -5.09
N VAL A 286 -24.20 -16.19 -4.88
CA VAL A 286 -25.49 -16.89 -5.07
C VAL A 286 -26.35 -16.86 -3.80
N MET A 287 -25.78 -16.60 -2.62
CA MET A 287 -26.56 -16.54 -1.40
C MET A 287 -27.56 -15.37 -1.45
N PRO A 288 -28.88 -15.62 -1.34
CA PRO A 288 -29.88 -14.59 -1.44
C PRO A 288 -29.73 -13.56 -0.30
N ASN A 289 -30.04 -12.31 -0.61
CA ASN A 289 -30.13 -11.24 0.38
C ASN A 289 -31.30 -11.54 1.33
N LEU A 290 -31.01 -12.26 2.42
CA LEU A 290 -31.87 -12.31 3.61
C LEU A 290 -31.81 -10.97 4.34
#